data_AF-A0AAD8XWD1-F1
#
_entry.id   AF-A0AAD8XWD1-F1
#
_cell.length_a   1.000
_cell.length_b   1.000
_cell.length_c   1.000
_cell.angle_alpha   90.00
_cell.angle_beta   90.00
_cell.angle_gamma   90.00
#
_symmetry.space_group_name_H-M   'P 1'
#
loop_
_entity.id
_entity.type
_entity.pdbx_description
1 polymer ?
#
loop_
_entity_poly.entity_id
_entity_poly.type
_entity_poly.pdbx_seq_one_letter_code
_entity_poly.pdbx_strand_id
1 'polypeptide(L)'
;MPDDKKIVESEIYNRFSAIVKEKFTSLSNDGSKINQLDDLDELYKRPEFSAEKQILNEMNSIGLSKGILTGLACFAFLRTSPRLISNYMRRRAGSSGADINSGAPNPFQQKASGSGYKFDSSLNNQNVERPGLLFRGVRLLLDSFVSLSIGAYASIFFTDTTKMMEKFSTVPLVEGRSLLSEQLCGDFSQEFQKYDRQIWNSNHPSLTGGDVSGEDIDGFRELIQGFVVNCKRREIYEKEIRAEQGLGADDPVIIPTPGVPRDISVTMDDLLSSTESGDNNAHATDGGDEFFDTYFDSADDEGDYQGK
;
A
#
# COMPACT_ATOMS: atom_id res chain seq x y z
N MET A 1 -27.94 13.73 4.77
CA MET A 1 -26.99 14.74 4.27
C MET A 1 -25.51 14.46 4.59
N PRO A 2 -25.10 13.86 5.72
CA PRO A 2 -23.72 13.33 5.83
C PRO A 2 -23.50 12.06 5.00
N ASP A 3 -24.55 11.27 4.74
CA ASP A 3 -24.46 10.01 4.01
C ASP A 3 -24.22 10.21 2.50
N ASP A 4 -24.78 11.27 1.91
CA ASP A 4 -24.66 11.56 0.48
C ASP A 4 -23.20 11.83 0.06
N LYS A 5 -22.41 12.46 0.95
CA LYS A 5 -20.98 12.75 0.69
C LYS A 5 -20.14 11.48 0.58
N LYS A 6 -20.34 10.53 1.50
CA LYS A 6 -19.60 9.26 1.52
C LYS A 6 -19.89 8.41 0.28
N ILE A 7 -21.12 8.46 -0.23
CA ILE A 7 -21.52 7.76 -1.45
C ILE A 7 -20.74 8.33 -2.65
N VAL A 8 -20.73 9.66 -2.80
CA VAL A 8 -19.99 10.34 -3.87
C VAL A 8 -18.49 10.08 -3.79
N GLU A 9 -17.89 10.13 -2.60
CA GLU A 9 -16.47 9.84 -2.41
C GLU A 9 -16.11 8.40 -2.77
N SER A 10 -16.93 7.44 -2.35
CA SER A 10 -16.76 6.02 -2.70
C SER A 10 -16.86 5.82 -4.21
N GLU A 11 -17.80 6.48 -4.87
CA GLU A 11 -17.95 6.42 -6.33
C GLU A 11 -16.71 6.97 -7.05
N ILE A 12 -16.25 8.16 -6.68
CA ILE A 12 -15.02 8.77 -7.22
C ILE A 12 -13.84 7.80 -7.02
N TYR A 13 -13.68 7.28 -5.79
CA TYR A 13 -12.62 6.32 -5.49
C TYR A 13 -12.66 5.09 -6.40
N ASN A 14 -13.85 4.49 -6.57
CA ASN A 14 -14.02 3.30 -7.39
C ASN A 14 -13.71 3.57 -8.87
N ARG A 15 -14.13 4.72 -9.40
CA ARG A 15 -13.87 5.12 -10.80
C ARG A 15 -12.38 5.32 -11.08
N PHE A 16 -11.68 6.11 -10.26
CA PHE A 16 -10.24 6.32 -10.43
C PHE A 16 -9.43 5.04 -10.17
N SER A 17 -9.84 4.22 -9.18
CA SER A 17 -9.21 2.92 -8.95
C SER A 17 -9.42 1.96 -10.11
N ALA A 18 -10.57 2.01 -10.79
CA ALA A 18 -10.83 1.23 -11.98
C ALA A 18 -9.91 1.61 -13.14
N ILE A 19 -9.68 2.92 -13.37
CA ILE A 19 -8.72 3.39 -14.39
C ILE A 19 -7.32 2.86 -14.13
N VAL A 20 -6.83 3.00 -12.89
CA VAL A 20 -5.52 2.47 -12.49
C VAL A 20 -5.48 0.97 -12.73
N LYS A 21 -6.47 0.24 -12.22
CA LYS A 21 -6.52 -1.22 -12.40
C LYS A 21 -6.55 -1.60 -13.87
N GLU A 22 -7.34 -0.92 -14.70
CA GLU A 22 -7.43 -1.19 -16.13
C GLU A 22 -6.10 -0.96 -16.83
N LYS A 23 -5.43 0.18 -16.61
CA LYS A 23 -4.13 0.48 -17.22
C LYS A 23 -3.04 -0.50 -16.81
N PHE A 24 -2.94 -0.82 -15.52
CA PHE A 24 -1.93 -1.77 -15.05
C PHE A 24 -2.28 -3.22 -15.43
N THR A 25 -3.56 -3.57 -15.49
CA THR A 25 -3.97 -4.91 -15.95
C THR A 25 -3.90 -5.06 -17.44
N SER A 26 -4.13 -4.03 -18.26
CA SER A 26 -3.98 -4.08 -19.71
C SER A 26 -2.51 -4.27 -20.11
N LEU A 27 -1.60 -3.55 -19.45
CA LEU A 27 -0.15 -3.81 -19.51
C LEU A 27 0.19 -5.26 -19.11
N SER A 28 -0.60 -5.85 -18.20
CA SER A 28 -0.44 -7.21 -17.73
C SER A 28 -1.33 -8.23 -18.44
N ASN A 29 -2.17 -7.87 -19.43
CA ASN A 29 -3.17 -8.77 -20.06
C ASN A 29 -2.88 -9.11 -21.53
N ASP A 30 -2.04 -8.34 -22.21
CA ASP A 30 -1.61 -8.60 -23.58
C ASP A 30 -0.66 -9.82 -23.71
N GLY A 31 -1.14 -10.96 -24.23
CA GLY A 31 -0.62 -12.33 -24.06
C GLY A 31 0.83 -12.68 -24.50
N SER A 32 1.71 -11.71 -24.73
CA SER A 32 3.12 -11.88 -25.15
C SER A 32 4.16 -11.82 -24.00
N LYS A 33 3.70 -11.99 -22.75
CA LYS A 33 4.15 -11.26 -21.52
C LYS A 33 5.45 -11.60 -20.81
N ILE A 34 6.17 -12.67 -21.13
CA ILE A 34 7.47 -12.83 -20.45
C ILE A 34 8.39 -11.68 -20.87
N ASN A 35 8.27 -11.24 -22.13
CA ASN A 35 9.13 -10.20 -22.68
C ASN A 35 8.69 -8.77 -22.27
N GLN A 36 7.41 -8.53 -21.94
CA GLN A 36 6.94 -7.17 -21.59
C GLN A 36 7.35 -6.72 -20.18
N LEU A 37 7.38 -7.64 -19.20
CA LEU A 37 7.91 -7.30 -17.87
C LEU A 37 9.41 -7.03 -17.94
N ASP A 38 10.14 -7.82 -18.74
CA ASP A 38 11.55 -7.59 -19.00
C ASP A 38 11.78 -6.27 -19.75
N ASP A 39 10.91 -5.93 -20.70
CA ASP A 39 10.93 -4.66 -21.44
C ASP A 39 10.61 -3.46 -20.54
N LEU A 40 9.67 -3.61 -19.59
CA LEU A 40 9.38 -2.56 -18.60
C LEU A 40 10.60 -2.34 -17.68
N ASP A 41 11.24 -3.42 -17.21
CA ASP A 41 12.48 -3.31 -16.44
C ASP A 41 13.62 -2.70 -17.29
N GLU A 42 13.66 -2.99 -18.58
CA GLU A 42 14.59 -2.37 -19.53
C GLU A 42 14.30 -0.87 -19.75
N LEU A 43 13.04 -0.47 -19.86
CA LEU A 43 12.61 0.92 -19.93
C LEU A 43 13.03 1.68 -18.67
N TYR A 44 12.76 1.13 -17.49
CA TYR A 44 13.19 1.73 -16.21
C TYR A 44 14.70 1.65 -15.93
N LYS A 45 15.51 1.03 -16.81
CA LYS A 45 16.97 1.17 -16.78
C LYS A 45 17.46 2.42 -17.51
N ARG A 46 16.62 3.04 -18.34
CA ARG A 46 16.98 4.28 -19.04
C ARG A 46 17.08 5.43 -18.03
N PRO A 47 18.06 6.33 -18.19
CA PRO A 47 18.27 7.44 -17.25
C PRO A 47 17.10 8.43 -17.24
N GLU A 48 16.33 8.49 -18.33
CA GLU A 48 15.16 9.37 -18.48
C GLU A 48 14.02 9.07 -17.48
N PHE A 49 13.93 7.86 -16.93
CA PHE A 49 12.93 7.46 -15.93
C PHE A 49 13.50 7.35 -14.51
N SER A 50 14.74 7.81 -14.27
CA SER A 50 15.44 7.59 -13.00
C SER A 50 14.77 8.28 -11.80
N ALA A 51 14.24 9.49 -11.99
CA ALA A 51 13.55 10.24 -10.94
C ALA A 51 12.21 9.60 -10.54
N GLU A 52 11.40 9.16 -11.50
CA GLU A 52 10.16 8.41 -11.25
C GLU A 52 10.47 7.10 -10.51
N LYS A 53 11.48 6.36 -10.96
CA LYS A 53 11.94 5.13 -10.31
C LYS A 53 12.34 5.35 -8.86
N GLN A 54 13.00 6.47 -8.56
CA GLN A 54 13.35 6.82 -7.19
C GLN A 54 12.09 7.00 -6.33
N ILE A 55 11.09 7.73 -6.82
CA ILE A 55 9.83 7.94 -6.10
C ILE A 55 9.07 6.63 -5.91
N LEU A 56 9.01 5.76 -6.93
CA LEU A 56 8.37 4.46 -6.81
C LEU A 56 9.09 3.54 -5.82
N ASN A 57 10.42 3.57 -5.79
CA ASN A 57 11.20 2.84 -4.79
C ASN A 57 10.98 3.40 -3.38
N GLU A 58 10.91 4.73 -3.23
CA GLU A 58 10.56 5.37 -1.96
C GLU A 58 9.17 4.90 -1.52
N MET A 59 8.16 4.95 -2.38
CA MET A 59 6.79 4.50 -2.11
C MET A 59 6.72 3.02 -1.72
N ASN A 60 7.43 2.14 -2.44
CA ASN A 60 7.45 0.71 -2.13
C ASN A 60 8.21 0.39 -0.82
N SER A 61 9.15 1.25 -0.42
CA SER A 61 9.87 1.10 0.85
C SER A 61 9.05 1.53 2.07
N ILE A 62 8.01 2.35 1.88
CA ILE A 62 7.09 2.78 2.93
C ILE A 62 6.29 1.55 3.40
N GLY A 63 6.45 1.19 4.67
CA GLY A 63 5.75 0.05 5.29
C GLY A 63 6.50 -1.28 5.15
N LEU A 64 7.10 -1.58 3.99
CA LEU A 64 7.78 -2.87 3.74
C LEU A 64 8.92 -3.14 4.73
N SER A 65 9.78 -2.16 5.00
CA SER A 65 10.89 -2.29 5.95
C SER A 65 10.39 -2.58 7.39
N LYS A 66 9.31 -1.90 7.80
CA LYS A 66 8.68 -2.08 9.12
C LYS A 66 8.01 -3.44 9.24
N GLY A 67 7.33 -3.90 8.20
CA GLY A 67 6.71 -5.22 8.19
C GLY A 67 7.71 -6.37 8.17
N ILE A 68 8.83 -6.25 7.41
CA ILE A 68 9.94 -7.21 7.49
C ILE A 68 10.50 -7.28 8.90
N LEU A 69 10.79 -6.13 9.53
CA LEU A 69 11.32 -6.08 10.90
C LEU A 69 10.35 -6.70 11.91
N THR A 70 9.05 -6.42 11.77
CA THR A 70 7.99 -7.00 12.61
C THR A 70 7.89 -8.52 12.41
N GLY A 71 7.97 -9.00 11.16
CA GLY A 71 7.99 -10.42 10.85
C GLY A 71 9.20 -11.14 11.45
N LEU A 72 10.40 -10.56 11.34
CA LEU A 72 11.62 -11.11 11.95
C LEU A 72 11.53 -11.13 13.49
N ALA A 73 10.98 -10.08 14.10
CA ALA A 73 10.76 -10.01 15.54
C ALA A 73 9.75 -11.07 16.01
N CYS A 74 8.65 -11.25 15.28
CA CYS A 74 7.65 -12.29 15.54
C CYS A 74 8.27 -13.69 15.46
N PHE A 75 9.09 -13.95 14.44
CA PHE A 75 9.79 -15.22 14.27
C PHE A 75 10.74 -15.51 15.44
N ALA A 76 11.54 -14.51 15.84
CA ALA A 76 12.44 -14.63 16.98
C ALA A 76 11.67 -14.87 18.28
N PHE A 77 10.51 -14.22 18.45
CA PHE A 77 9.64 -14.41 19.62
C PHE A 77 9.04 -15.82 19.66
N LEU A 78 8.47 -16.34 18.56
CA LEU A 78 7.91 -17.70 18.50
C LEU A 78 8.96 -18.78 18.81
N ARG A 79 10.22 -18.53 18.44
CA ARG A 79 11.33 -19.45 18.69
C ARG A 79 11.87 -19.40 20.12
N THR A 80 11.85 -18.23 20.75
CA THR A 80 12.40 -18.02 22.12
C THR A 80 11.34 -18.17 23.22
N SER A 81 10.07 -17.88 22.92
CA SER A 81 8.96 -17.89 23.89
C SER A 81 8.77 -19.22 24.63
N PRO A 82 8.93 -20.43 24.05
CA PRO A 82 8.72 -21.66 24.80
C PRO A 82 9.78 -21.84 25.89
N ARG A 83 11.02 -21.40 25.65
CA ARG A 83 12.09 -21.43 26.65
C ARG A 83 11.84 -20.42 27.76
N LEU A 84 11.34 -19.23 27.43
CA LEU A 84 10.99 -18.21 28.41
C LEU A 84 9.80 -18.64 29.27
N ILE A 85 8.73 -19.15 28.66
CA ILE A 85 7.52 -19.63 29.35
C ILE A 85 7.85 -20.82 30.25
N SER A 86 8.63 -21.80 29.77
CA SER A 86 9.05 -22.94 30.61
C SER A 86 9.92 -22.52 31.78
N ASN A 87 10.87 -21.59 31.58
CA ASN A 87 11.67 -21.04 32.68
C ASN A 87 10.81 -20.26 33.68
N TYR A 88 9.84 -19.48 33.19
CA TYR A 88 8.91 -18.73 34.02
C TYR A 88 8.01 -19.65 34.85
N MET A 89 7.43 -20.70 34.25
CA MET A 89 6.62 -21.69 34.96
C MET A 89 7.44 -22.48 35.99
N ARG A 90 8.69 -22.86 35.69
CA ARG A 90 9.59 -23.49 36.68
C ARG A 90 9.87 -22.58 37.87
N ARG A 91 10.11 -21.29 37.63
CA ARG A 91 10.29 -20.30 38.72
C ARG A 91 9.02 -20.16 39.56
N ARG A 92 7.84 -20.14 38.94
CA ARG A 92 6.57 -20.03 39.67
C ARG A 92 6.24 -21.30 40.48
N ALA A 93 6.49 -22.48 39.92
CA ALA A 93 6.32 -23.75 40.62
C ALA A 93 7.33 -23.91 41.78
N GLY A 94 8.56 -23.40 41.63
CA GLY A 94 9.56 -23.41 42.70
C GLY A 94 9.42 -22.27 43.73
N SER A 95 8.72 -21.19 43.39
CA SER A 95 8.55 -20.02 44.27
C SER A 95 7.32 -20.09 45.17
N SER A 96 6.45 -21.09 45.01
CA SER A 96 5.29 -21.30 45.90
C SER A 96 5.64 -22.00 47.22
N GLY A 97 6.95 -22.11 47.54
CA GLY A 97 7.47 -22.64 48.80
C GLY A 97 8.49 -21.70 49.48
N ALA A 98 8.43 -20.39 49.19
CA ALA A 98 9.19 -19.41 49.98
C ALA A 98 8.41 -19.09 51.25
N ASP A 99 8.83 -19.75 52.32
CA ASP A 99 8.43 -19.56 53.71
C ASP A 99 8.25 -18.09 54.08
N ILE A 100 6.99 -17.68 54.29
CA ILE A 100 6.68 -16.60 55.22
C ILE A 100 6.73 -17.23 56.61
N ASN A 101 7.94 -17.47 57.11
CA ASN A 101 8.15 -17.66 58.53
C ASN A 101 9.51 -17.10 58.94
N SER A 102 9.51 -15.79 59.20
CA SER A 102 10.27 -15.21 60.28
C SER A 102 9.90 -15.93 61.59
N GLY A 103 10.57 -17.04 61.88
CA GLY A 103 10.25 -17.86 63.05
C GLY A 103 11.23 -19.01 63.26
N ALA A 104 12.35 -18.69 63.91
CA ALA A 104 13.29 -19.58 64.60
C ALA A 104 14.05 -20.66 63.79
N PRO A 105 15.40 -20.71 63.89
CA PRO A 105 16.18 -21.84 63.40
C PRO A 105 15.83 -23.09 64.23
N ASN A 106 15.28 -24.11 63.58
CA ASN A 106 14.95 -25.38 64.22
C ASN A 106 16.24 -26.13 64.64
N PRO A 107 16.47 -26.40 65.94
CA PRO A 107 17.70 -27.02 66.45
C PRO A 107 17.75 -28.55 66.27
N PHE A 108 16.77 -29.13 65.56
CA PHE A 108 16.67 -30.57 65.32
C PHE A 108 17.10 -31.02 63.91
N GLN A 109 17.65 -30.13 63.07
CA GLN A 109 18.42 -30.57 61.90
C GLN A 109 19.81 -31.03 62.35
N GLN A 110 19.82 -32.13 63.10
CA GLN A 110 21.03 -32.89 63.34
C GLN A 110 21.53 -33.44 62.01
N LYS A 111 22.83 -33.25 61.80
CA LYS A 111 23.64 -33.84 60.75
C LYS A 111 23.43 -35.36 60.73
N ALA A 112 22.51 -35.84 59.90
CA ALA A 112 22.42 -37.24 59.55
C ALA A 112 23.39 -37.52 58.41
N SER A 113 24.66 -37.72 58.79
CA SER A 113 25.59 -38.51 58.01
C SER A 113 25.08 -39.95 57.95
N GLY A 114 24.61 -40.38 56.79
CA GLY A 114 24.48 -41.80 56.45
C GLY A 114 23.05 -42.33 56.30
N SER A 115 22.86 -42.96 55.14
CA SER A 115 21.80 -43.93 54.83
C SER A 115 20.44 -43.36 54.41
N GLY A 116 19.82 -44.10 53.47
CA GLY A 116 18.64 -43.76 52.67
C GLY A 116 17.59 -42.98 53.44
N TYR A 117 16.99 -41.95 52.85
CA TYR A 117 16.30 -42.02 51.58
C TYR A 117 16.62 -40.79 50.74
N LYS A 118 17.25 -41.00 49.58
CA LYS A 118 17.03 -40.08 48.46
C LYS A 118 15.54 -40.18 48.17
N PHE A 119 14.78 -39.14 48.49
CA PHE A 119 13.52 -38.93 47.79
C PHE A 119 13.96 -38.62 46.36
N ASP A 120 14.23 -39.70 45.62
CA ASP A 120 14.35 -39.68 44.19
C ASP A 120 13.01 -39.09 43.73
N SER A 121 13.01 -37.79 43.45
CA SER A 121 12.32 -37.27 42.29
C SER A 121 12.98 -37.85 41.03
N SER A 122 13.10 -39.19 40.98
CA SER A 122 12.84 -40.01 39.81
C SER A 122 11.36 -39.80 39.47
N LEU A 123 11.04 -38.57 39.04
CA LEU A 123 10.28 -38.42 37.83
C LEU A 123 11.16 -39.06 36.76
N ASN A 124 11.02 -40.38 36.72
CA ASN A 124 10.82 -41.17 35.54
C ASN A 124 11.54 -40.54 34.36
N ASN A 125 12.62 -41.22 33.96
CA ASN A 125 13.15 -41.29 32.61
C ASN A 125 12.02 -41.67 31.62
N GLN A 126 10.90 -40.93 31.61
CA GLN A 126 10.12 -40.74 30.43
C GLN A 126 11.16 -40.20 29.46
N ASN A 127 11.57 -41.08 28.56
CA ASN A 127 12.04 -40.70 27.25
C ASN A 127 11.18 -39.51 26.85
N VAL A 128 11.67 -38.29 27.12
CA VAL A 128 11.12 -37.09 26.54
C VAL A 128 11.56 -37.28 25.10
N GLU A 129 10.71 -38.02 24.38
CA GLU A 129 10.90 -38.36 22.98
C GLU A 129 11.26 -37.06 22.34
N ARG A 130 12.56 -36.92 22.03
CA ARG A 130 13.05 -35.69 21.43
C ARG A 130 12.19 -35.57 20.17
N PRO A 131 11.42 -34.49 20.02
CA PRO A 131 10.49 -34.38 18.91
C PRO A 131 11.28 -34.68 17.65
N GLY A 132 10.82 -35.69 16.91
CA GLY A 132 11.52 -36.20 15.74
C GLY A 132 11.88 -35.06 14.79
N LEU A 133 12.91 -35.24 13.97
CA LEU A 133 13.37 -34.21 13.03
C LEU A 133 12.22 -33.63 12.19
N LEU A 134 11.22 -34.44 11.85
CA LEU A 134 9.99 -34.02 11.16
C LEU A 134 9.17 -32.99 11.94
N PHE A 135 8.95 -33.19 13.24
CA PHE A 135 8.23 -32.22 14.08
C PHE A 135 8.97 -30.89 14.19
N ARG A 136 10.31 -30.91 14.16
CA ARG A 136 11.11 -29.67 14.13
C ARG A 136 10.97 -28.94 12.80
N GLY A 137 10.90 -29.67 11.69
CA GLY A 137 10.68 -29.11 10.35
C GLY A 137 9.30 -28.48 10.21
N VAL A 138 8.24 -29.21 10.57
CA VAL A 138 6.84 -28.71 10.53
C VAL A 138 6.69 -27.46 11.40
N ARG A 139 7.27 -27.46 12.60
CA ARG A 139 7.25 -26.28 13.47
C ARG A 139 7.96 -25.08 12.84
N LEU A 140 9.12 -25.28 12.22
CA LEU A 140 9.84 -24.19 11.55
C LEU A 140 9.02 -23.60 10.41
N LEU A 141 8.37 -24.45 9.60
CA LEU A 141 7.49 -23.99 8.53
C LEU A 141 6.30 -23.20 9.07
N LEU A 142 5.65 -23.68 10.14
CA LEU A 142 4.54 -22.97 10.78
C LEU A 142 4.99 -21.62 11.34
N ASP A 143 6.11 -21.58 12.08
CA ASP A 143 6.66 -20.35 12.65
C ASP A 143 7.00 -19.34 11.53
N SER A 144 7.61 -19.81 10.43
CA SER A 144 7.90 -18.96 9.26
C SER A 144 6.63 -18.43 8.59
N PHE A 145 5.61 -19.28 8.38
CA PHE A 145 4.35 -18.88 7.75
C PHE A 145 3.58 -17.85 8.59
N VAL A 146 3.48 -18.07 9.91
CA VAL A 146 2.82 -17.13 10.82
C VAL A 146 3.58 -15.81 10.87
N SER A 147 4.91 -15.86 10.94
CA SER A 147 5.75 -14.65 10.99
C SER A 147 5.68 -13.85 9.69
N LEU A 148 5.66 -14.52 8.54
CA LEU A 148 5.51 -13.88 7.24
C LEU A 148 4.11 -13.27 7.09
N SER A 149 3.06 -13.97 7.50
CA SER A 149 1.68 -13.46 7.50
C SER A 149 1.55 -12.20 8.35
N ILE A 150 2.11 -12.21 9.57
CA ILE A 150 2.11 -11.05 10.46
C ILE A 150 2.97 -9.93 9.87
N GLY A 151 4.13 -10.25 9.29
CA GLY A 151 4.98 -9.27 8.63
C GLY A 151 4.28 -8.59 7.45
N ALA A 152 3.59 -9.36 6.61
CA ALA A 152 2.81 -8.84 5.49
C ALA A 152 1.64 -7.96 5.95
N TYR A 153 0.89 -8.41 6.97
CA TYR A 153 -0.19 -7.61 7.55
C TYR A 153 0.34 -6.32 8.19
N ALA A 154 1.47 -6.40 8.91
CA ALA A 154 2.13 -5.24 9.49
C ALA A 154 2.68 -4.29 8.41
N SER A 155 3.20 -4.81 7.28
CA SER A 155 3.59 -3.96 6.15
C SER A 155 2.42 -3.12 5.68
N ILE A 156 1.27 -3.75 5.43
CA ILE A 156 0.04 -3.05 4.99
C ILE A 156 -0.41 -2.04 6.05
N PHE A 157 -0.39 -2.41 7.33
CA PHE A 157 -0.83 -1.54 8.42
C PHE A 157 0.11 -0.34 8.65
N PHE A 158 1.42 -0.52 8.46
CA PHE A 158 2.42 0.54 8.63
C PHE A 158 2.71 1.31 7.34
N THR A 159 2.10 0.94 6.22
CA THR A 159 2.12 1.76 5.01
C THR A 159 1.35 3.03 5.32
N ASP A 160 2.11 4.13 5.40
CA ASP A 160 1.56 5.46 5.54
C ASP A 160 0.92 5.84 4.20
N THR A 161 -0.36 5.51 4.06
CA THR A 161 -1.13 5.72 2.82
C THR A 161 -1.09 7.19 2.44
N THR A 162 -1.17 8.11 3.40
CA THR A 162 -1.13 9.56 3.14
C THR A 162 0.16 9.99 2.46
N LYS A 163 1.33 9.53 2.94
CA LYS A 163 2.63 9.84 2.31
C LYS A 163 2.82 9.18 0.97
N MET A 164 2.37 7.94 0.82
CA MET A 164 2.42 7.24 -0.46
C MET A 164 1.59 7.98 -1.52
N MET A 165 0.40 8.41 -1.11
CA MET A 165 -0.53 9.19 -1.90
C MET A 165 0.03 10.58 -2.23
N GLU A 166 0.58 11.31 -1.26
CA GLU A 166 1.24 12.59 -1.48
C GLU A 166 2.36 12.45 -2.54
N LYS A 167 3.24 11.45 -2.39
CA LYS A 167 4.31 11.16 -3.35
C LYS A 167 3.76 10.83 -4.74
N PHE A 168 2.71 10.04 -4.81
CA PHE A 168 2.02 9.73 -6.06
C PHE A 168 1.51 11.00 -6.76
N SER A 169 0.91 11.94 -6.03
CA SER A 169 0.43 13.21 -6.59
C SER A 169 1.54 14.05 -7.22
N THR A 170 2.79 13.88 -6.77
CA THR A 170 3.97 14.61 -7.27
C THR A 170 4.63 13.98 -8.49
N VAL A 171 4.23 12.77 -8.89
CA VAL A 171 4.83 12.04 -10.02
C VAL A 171 4.82 12.84 -11.34
N PRO A 172 3.76 13.61 -11.69
CA PRO A 172 3.80 14.43 -12.91
C PRO A 172 4.85 15.54 -12.90
N LEU A 173 5.31 15.98 -11.72
CA LEU A 173 6.27 17.08 -11.59
C LEU A 173 7.74 16.63 -11.71
N VAL A 174 8.01 15.34 -11.86
CA VAL A 174 9.37 14.81 -11.83
C VAL A 174 10.17 15.21 -13.08
N GLU A 175 11.48 15.31 -12.91
CA GLU A 175 12.42 15.46 -14.02
C GLU A 175 12.41 14.23 -14.93
N GLY A 176 12.80 14.43 -16.19
CA GLY A 176 12.81 13.41 -17.22
C GLY A 176 11.41 13.05 -17.73
N ARG A 177 11.27 11.79 -18.13
CA ARG A 177 10.01 11.19 -18.56
C ARG A 177 9.35 10.46 -17.40
N SER A 178 8.02 10.50 -17.36
CA SER A 178 7.25 9.72 -16.39
C SER A 178 6.25 8.86 -17.12
N LEU A 179 6.48 7.55 -17.09
CA LEU A 179 5.61 6.58 -17.72
C LEU A 179 4.22 6.61 -17.08
N LEU A 180 4.14 6.77 -15.75
CA LEU A 180 2.87 6.87 -15.05
C LEU A 180 2.09 8.12 -15.46
N SER A 181 2.78 9.24 -15.61
CA SER A 181 2.12 10.49 -16.03
C SER A 181 1.63 10.37 -17.46
N GLU A 182 2.43 9.83 -18.37
CA GLU A 182 2.05 9.59 -19.76
C GLU A 182 0.82 8.68 -19.88
N GLN A 183 0.71 7.66 -19.04
CA GLN A 183 -0.39 6.68 -19.09
C GLN A 183 -1.65 7.10 -18.31
N LEU A 184 -1.50 7.85 -17.22
CA LEU A 184 -2.61 8.17 -16.30
C LEU A 184 -3.13 9.59 -16.46
N CYS A 185 -2.32 10.57 -16.85
CA CYS A 185 -2.75 11.97 -16.87
C CYS A 185 -3.94 12.22 -17.82
N GLY A 186 -3.96 11.57 -18.99
CA GLY A 186 -5.05 11.70 -19.95
C GLY A 186 -6.37 11.20 -19.36
N ASP A 187 -6.42 9.93 -18.98
CA ASP A 187 -7.60 9.29 -18.40
C ASP A 187 -8.06 9.96 -17.10
N PHE A 188 -7.13 10.35 -16.21
CA PHE A 188 -7.48 11.01 -14.96
C PHE A 188 -8.09 12.39 -15.21
N SER A 189 -7.53 13.17 -16.14
CA SER A 189 -8.07 14.49 -16.48
C SER A 189 -9.46 14.36 -17.12
N GLN A 190 -9.64 13.39 -18.01
CA GLN A 190 -10.93 13.11 -18.65
C GLN A 190 -11.98 12.69 -17.62
N GLU A 191 -11.64 11.79 -16.70
CA GLU A 191 -12.56 11.36 -15.63
C GLU A 191 -12.85 12.51 -14.66
N PHE A 192 -11.84 13.31 -14.31
CA PHE A 192 -11.99 14.48 -13.44
C PHE A 192 -12.98 15.51 -13.99
N GLN A 193 -12.95 15.73 -15.32
CA GLN A 193 -13.85 16.66 -16.02
C GLN A 193 -15.32 16.23 -16.01
N LYS A 194 -15.63 14.96 -15.76
CA LYS A 194 -17.02 14.46 -15.71
C LYS A 194 -17.79 14.96 -14.49
N TYR A 195 -17.09 15.37 -13.44
CA TYR A 195 -17.70 15.80 -12.18
C TYR A 195 -17.84 17.32 -12.13
N ASP A 196 -18.95 17.79 -11.53
CA ASP A 196 -19.22 19.23 -11.40
C ASP A 196 -18.13 19.94 -10.58
N ARG A 197 -17.87 21.21 -10.90
CA ARG A 197 -16.93 22.07 -10.19
C ARG A 197 -17.23 22.13 -8.69
N GLN A 198 -18.50 22.04 -8.29
CA GLN A 198 -18.90 22.05 -6.87
C GLN A 198 -18.35 20.86 -6.08
N ILE A 199 -18.16 19.72 -6.75
CA ILE A 199 -17.52 18.53 -6.18
C ILE A 199 -16.07 18.95 -5.88
N TRP A 200 -15.31 19.45 -6.84
CA TRP A 200 -13.90 19.77 -6.63
C TRP A 200 -13.58 21.11 -5.90
N ASN A 201 -14.54 22.03 -5.75
CA ASN A 201 -14.34 23.39 -5.20
C ASN A 201 -14.11 23.46 -3.68
N SER A 202 -13.64 22.38 -3.06
CA SER A 202 -13.33 22.36 -1.64
C SER A 202 -11.96 23.03 -1.40
N ASN A 203 -11.87 24.37 -1.44
CA ASN A 203 -10.70 25.22 -1.08
C ASN A 203 -9.33 24.49 -1.09
N HIS A 204 -8.98 23.88 -2.23
CA HIS A 204 -7.92 22.89 -2.22
C HIS A 204 -6.55 23.58 -2.10
N PRO A 205 -5.69 23.18 -1.17
CA PRO A 205 -4.43 23.89 -0.92
C PRO A 205 -3.43 23.83 -2.10
N SER A 206 -3.52 22.83 -2.99
CA SER A 206 -2.71 22.78 -4.21
C SER A 206 -3.04 23.88 -5.24
N LEU A 207 -4.25 24.47 -5.18
CA LEU A 207 -4.63 25.63 -6.00
C LEU A 207 -4.09 26.94 -5.41
N THR A 208 -3.84 26.98 -4.10
CA THR A 208 -3.42 28.18 -3.36
C THR A 208 -1.98 28.14 -2.87
N GLY A 209 -1.28 27.01 -3.05
CA GLY A 209 0.11 26.81 -2.61
C GLY A 209 0.28 26.61 -1.09
N GLY A 210 -0.79 26.23 -0.37
CA GLY A 210 -0.77 26.04 1.09
C GLY A 210 -0.45 24.62 1.55
N ASP A 211 0.17 24.48 2.72
CA ASP A 211 0.42 23.20 3.42
C ASP A 211 -0.87 22.69 4.09
N VAL A 212 -1.24 21.41 3.88
CA VAL A 212 -2.48 20.80 4.41
C VAL A 212 -2.16 19.93 5.62
N SER A 213 -2.70 20.28 6.78
CA SER A 213 -2.61 19.45 7.99
C SER A 213 -4.03 19.14 8.49
N GLY A 214 -4.65 18.09 7.95
CA GLY A 214 -5.96 17.59 8.38
C GLY A 214 -6.08 16.10 8.14
N GLU A 215 -6.07 15.30 9.21
CA GLU A 215 -6.33 13.87 9.21
C GLU A 215 -7.86 13.64 9.16
N ASP A 216 -8.45 13.36 8.00
CA ASP A 216 -9.62 12.48 7.83
C ASP A 216 -10.14 12.54 6.39
N ILE A 217 -10.26 11.37 5.74
CA ILE A 217 -11.08 10.94 4.56
C ILE A 217 -11.08 11.83 3.28
N ASP A 218 -10.97 13.15 3.36
CA ASP A 218 -10.88 14.09 2.24
C ASP A 218 -9.59 13.89 1.41
N GLY A 219 -8.58 13.21 1.95
CA GLY A 219 -7.25 13.07 1.34
C GLY A 219 -7.23 12.37 -0.03
N PHE A 220 -8.20 11.52 -0.36
CA PHE A 220 -8.22 10.88 -1.69
C PHE A 220 -8.64 11.86 -2.79
N ARG A 221 -9.71 12.64 -2.55
CA ARG A 221 -10.11 13.71 -3.47
C ARG A 221 -8.96 14.69 -3.66
N GLU A 222 -8.33 15.09 -2.55
CA GLU A 222 -7.22 16.03 -2.58
C GLU A 222 -6.05 15.51 -3.41
N LEU A 223 -5.75 14.22 -3.29
CA LEU A 223 -4.75 13.56 -4.13
C LEU A 223 -5.09 13.62 -5.61
N ILE A 224 -6.33 13.24 -5.97
CA ILE A 224 -6.74 13.21 -7.38
C ILE A 224 -6.65 14.61 -7.97
N GLN A 225 -7.13 15.60 -7.24
CA GLN A 225 -7.03 17.00 -7.63
C GLN A 225 -5.57 17.44 -7.76
N GLY A 226 -4.71 17.12 -6.78
CA GLY A 226 -3.27 17.42 -6.83
C GLY A 226 -2.58 16.77 -8.03
N PHE A 227 -2.90 15.52 -8.32
CA PHE A 227 -2.36 14.78 -9.45
C PHE A 227 -2.78 15.42 -10.78
N VAL A 228 -4.08 15.69 -10.98
CA VAL A 228 -4.61 16.32 -12.20
C VAL A 228 -4.06 17.74 -12.40
N VAL A 229 -3.96 18.54 -11.33
CA VAL A 229 -3.30 19.86 -11.37
C VAL A 229 -1.85 19.72 -11.85
N ASN A 230 -1.10 18.76 -11.29
CA ASN A 230 0.29 18.55 -11.66
C ASN A 230 0.46 18.00 -13.09
N CYS A 231 -0.47 17.16 -13.55
CA CYS A 231 -0.55 16.76 -14.97
C CYS A 231 -0.70 17.97 -15.87
N LYS A 232 -1.59 18.92 -15.52
CA LYS A 232 -1.78 20.13 -16.32
C LYS A 232 -0.54 21.03 -16.30
N ARG A 233 0.13 21.18 -15.15
CA ARG A 233 1.42 21.89 -15.06
C ARG A 233 2.45 21.27 -16.00
N ARG A 234 2.57 19.93 -15.99
CA ARG A 234 3.47 19.20 -16.87
C ARG A 234 3.14 19.45 -18.34
N GLU A 235 1.86 19.38 -18.72
CA GLU A 235 1.40 19.63 -20.09
C GLU A 235 1.80 21.04 -20.58
N ILE A 236 1.54 22.07 -19.77
CA ILE A 236 1.91 23.46 -20.09
C ILE A 236 3.43 23.59 -20.27
N TYR A 237 4.19 23.02 -19.34
CA TYR A 237 5.65 23.10 -19.36
C TYR A 237 6.27 22.32 -20.53
N GLU A 238 5.76 21.12 -20.83
CA GLU A 238 6.20 20.37 -22.00
C GLU A 238 5.88 21.10 -23.30
N LYS A 239 4.73 21.77 -23.40
CA LYS A 239 4.37 22.58 -24.57
C LYS A 239 5.34 23.74 -24.80
N GLU A 240 5.78 24.39 -23.72
CA GLU A 240 6.80 25.44 -23.77
C GLU A 240 8.14 24.88 -24.26
N ILE A 241 8.60 23.77 -23.69
CA ILE A 241 9.84 23.10 -24.12
C ILE A 241 9.77 22.66 -25.58
N ARG A 242 8.65 22.12 -26.05
CA ARG A 242 8.48 21.73 -27.47
C ARG A 242 8.63 22.94 -28.39
N ALA A 243 8.02 24.07 -28.03
CA ALA A 243 8.11 25.31 -28.80
C ALA A 243 9.55 25.86 -28.84
N GLU A 244 10.27 25.80 -27.73
CA GLU A 244 11.68 26.24 -27.64
C GLU A 244 12.63 25.35 -28.46
N GLN A 245 12.39 24.04 -28.47
CA GLN A 245 13.24 23.05 -29.14
C GLN A 245 12.84 22.80 -30.60
N GLY A 246 11.72 23.36 -31.06
CA GLY A 246 11.18 23.11 -32.40
C GLY A 246 10.70 21.67 -32.60
N LEU A 247 10.26 21.03 -31.52
CA LEU A 247 9.71 19.67 -31.53
C LEU A 247 8.25 19.67 -31.99
N GLY A 248 7.83 18.58 -32.63
CA GLY A 248 6.44 18.31 -32.97
C GLY A 248 5.57 18.05 -31.74
N ALA A 249 4.24 18.00 -31.95
CA ALA A 249 3.28 17.75 -30.87
C ALA A 249 3.47 16.37 -30.21
N ASP A 250 3.82 15.37 -31.01
CA ASP A 250 3.97 13.97 -30.58
C ASP A 250 5.40 13.60 -30.17
N ASP A 251 6.34 14.54 -30.31
CA ASP A 251 7.74 14.26 -29.97
C ASP A 251 7.90 14.14 -28.44
N PRO A 252 8.67 13.15 -27.96
CA PRO A 252 8.89 12.96 -26.53
C PRO A 252 9.71 14.11 -25.95
N VAL A 253 9.24 14.66 -24.84
CA VAL A 253 9.90 15.77 -24.14
C VAL A 253 10.61 15.23 -22.91
N ILE A 254 11.87 15.61 -22.73
CA ILE A 254 12.64 15.33 -21.52
C ILE A 254 12.61 16.58 -20.64
N ILE A 255 11.95 16.48 -19.48
CA ILE A 255 11.89 17.56 -18.50
C ILE A 255 13.28 17.74 -17.86
N PRO A 256 13.87 18.95 -17.86
CA PRO A 256 15.16 19.19 -17.23
C PRO A 256 15.07 19.18 -15.69
N THR A 257 16.20 18.97 -15.02
CA THR A 257 16.34 19.15 -13.57
C THR A 257 16.03 20.60 -13.18
N PRO A 258 15.24 20.88 -12.12
CA PRO A 258 14.79 19.98 -11.05
C PRO A 258 13.40 19.33 -11.26
N GLY A 259 12.85 19.36 -12.48
CA GLY A 259 11.48 18.94 -12.76
C GLY A 259 10.57 20.12 -13.13
N VAL A 260 9.26 19.88 -13.15
CA VAL A 260 8.26 20.89 -13.50
C VAL A 260 8.11 21.90 -12.35
N PRO A 261 8.27 23.22 -12.61
CA PRO A 261 8.06 24.24 -11.58
C PRO A 261 6.66 24.22 -10.99
N ARG A 262 6.55 24.34 -9.66
CA ARG A 262 5.26 24.30 -8.92
C ARG A 262 4.48 25.61 -8.97
N ASP A 263 5.15 26.70 -9.33
CA ASP A 263 4.60 28.06 -9.42
C ASP A 263 3.82 28.31 -10.73
N ILE A 264 3.81 27.35 -11.66
CA ILE A 264 2.92 27.39 -12.82
C ILE A 264 1.47 27.43 -12.33
N SER A 265 0.81 28.56 -12.59
CA SER A 265 -0.58 28.80 -12.22
C SER A 265 -1.49 27.92 -13.08
N VAL A 266 -2.22 27.03 -12.44
CA VAL A 266 -3.28 26.23 -13.06
C VAL A 266 -4.58 26.60 -12.39
N THR A 267 -5.53 27.11 -13.17
CA THR A 267 -6.86 27.44 -12.69
C THR A 267 -7.79 26.24 -12.87
N MET A 268 -8.92 26.22 -12.13
CA MET A 268 -9.94 25.19 -12.36
C MET A 268 -10.52 25.27 -13.76
N ASP A 269 -10.53 26.45 -14.38
CA ASP A 269 -11.02 26.61 -15.74
C ASP A 269 -10.04 25.95 -16.74
N ASP A 270 -8.73 25.92 -16.46
CA ASP A 270 -7.75 25.18 -17.27
C ASP A 270 -7.89 23.66 -17.16
N LEU A 271 -8.41 23.16 -16.03
CA LEU A 271 -8.66 21.74 -15.80
C LEU A 271 -9.99 21.27 -16.41
N LEU A 272 -11.01 22.13 -16.33
CA LEU A 272 -12.37 21.84 -16.76
C LEU A 272 -12.66 22.28 -18.19
N SER A 273 -11.81 23.15 -18.77
CA SER A 273 -11.84 23.39 -20.20
C SER A 273 -11.56 22.06 -20.86
N SER A 274 -12.58 21.50 -21.50
CA SER A 274 -12.39 20.44 -22.47
C SER A 274 -11.31 20.96 -23.41
N THR A 275 -10.13 20.35 -23.35
CA THR A 275 -9.16 20.56 -24.40
C THR A 275 -9.87 20.03 -25.62
N GLU A 276 -10.54 20.91 -26.37
CA GLU A 276 -10.85 20.72 -27.78
C GLU A 276 -9.49 20.69 -28.48
N SER A 277 -8.65 19.72 -28.11
CA SER A 277 -7.54 19.25 -28.89
C SER A 277 -8.19 18.91 -30.21
N GLY A 278 -7.90 19.72 -31.21
CA GLY A 278 -8.37 19.56 -32.58
C GLY A 278 -7.79 18.30 -33.19
N ASP A 279 -8.16 17.15 -32.65
CA ASP A 279 -7.99 15.84 -33.24
C ASP A 279 -9.02 15.75 -34.36
N ASN A 280 -8.67 16.33 -35.50
CA ASN A 280 -9.32 16.10 -36.79
C ASN A 280 -9.04 14.68 -37.33
N ASN A 281 -8.66 13.72 -36.48
CA ASN A 281 -8.57 12.31 -36.86
C ASN A 281 -9.76 11.55 -36.28
N ALA A 282 -10.88 11.72 -36.98
CA ALA A 282 -11.96 10.76 -36.98
C ALA A 282 -11.44 9.38 -37.40
N HIS A 283 -11.16 8.52 -36.42
CA HIS A 283 -11.33 7.09 -36.60
C HIS A 283 -12.41 6.64 -35.62
N ALA A 284 -13.66 6.70 -36.08
CA ALA A 284 -14.78 6.07 -35.42
C ALA A 284 -14.49 4.57 -35.28
N THR A 285 -14.15 4.14 -34.06
CA THR A 285 -14.38 2.76 -33.64
C THR A 285 -15.74 2.73 -32.98
N ASP A 286 -16.71 2.46 -33.84
CA ASP A 286 -18.06 2.00 -33.54
C ASP A 286 -18.04 0.79 -32.58
N GLY A 287 -18.81 0.89 -31.50
CA GLY A 287 -19.30 -0.25 -30.70
C GLY A 287 -18.52 -0.62 -29.44
N GLY A 288 -19.02 -0.24 -28.26
CA GLY A 288 -18.65 -0.95 -27.04
C GLY A 288 -18.87 -0.28 -25.68
N ASP A 289 -20.01 0.36 -25.40
CA ASP A 289 -20.33 0.89 -24.06
C ASP A 289 -21.60 0.33 -23.40
N GLU A 290 -22.36 -0.56 -24.04
CA GLU A 290 -23.56 -1.17 -23.42
C GLU A 290 -23.28 -2.19 -22.28
N PHE A 291 -22.02 -2.51 -21.95
CA PHE A 291 -21.72 -3.56 -20.98
C PHE A 291 -21.69 -3.10 -19.51
N PHE A 292 -21.56 -1.80 -19.23
CA PHE A 292 -21.42 -1.34 -17.84
C PHE A 292 -22.73 -0.96 -17.14
N ASP A 293 -23.78 -0.63 -17.89
CA ASP A 293 -25.08 -0.30 -17.29
C ASP A 293 -25.85 -1.54 -16.79
N THR A 294 -25.56 -2.74 -17.31
CA THR A 294 -26.30 -3.96 -16.90
C THR A 294 -25.80 -4.59 -15.60
N TYR A 295 -24.59 -4.24 -15.12
CA TYR A 295 -24.00 -4.90 -13.96
C TYR A 295 -24.43 -4.29 -12.61
N PHE A 296 -24.97 -3.07 -12.60
CA PHE A 296 -25.42 -2.39 -11.37
C PHE A 296 -26.94 -2.31 -11.19
N ASP A 297 -27.74 -2.57 -12.23
CA ASP A 297 -29.21 -2.55 -12.16
C ASP A 297 -29.87 -3.90 -11.82
N SER A 298 -29.10 -4.94 -11.51
CA SER A 298 -29.64 -6.31 -11.29
C SER A 298 -29.79 -6.71 -9.81
N ALA A 299 -29.80 -5.78 -8.86
CA ALA A 299 -29.86 -6.09 -7.43
C ALA A 299 -31.26 -6.10 -6.77
N ASP A 300 -32.32 -5.61 -7.43
CA ASP A 300 -33.62 -5.39 -6.75
C ASP A 300 -34.82 -6.12 -7.40
N ASP A 301 -34.71 -7.43 -7.68
CA ASP A 301 -35.88 -8.27 -7.98
C ASP A 301 -36.04 -9.38 -6.92
N GLU A 302 -36.40 -8.97 -5.70
CA GLU A 302 -36.85 -9.87 -4.64
C GLU A 302 -38.23 -10.45 -4.98
N GLY A 303 -38.24 -11.74 -5.30
CA GLY A 303 -39.44 -12.49 -5.66
C GLY A 303 -40.53 -12.54 -4.58
N ASP A 304 -41.73 -12.15 -5.00
CA ASP A 304 -43.00 -12.39 -4.32
C ASP A 304 -43.35 -13.88 -4.35
N TYR A 305 -43.02 -14.61 -3.28
CA TYR A 305 -43.44 -16.00 -3.08
C TYR A 305 -44.88 -16.02 -2.54
N GLN A 306 -45.87 -16.05 -3.43
CA GLN A 306 -47.25 -16.37 -3.07
C GLN A 306 -47.41 -17.87 -2.77
N GLY A 307 -47.64 -18.19 -1.49
CA GLY A 307 -48.09 -19.51 -1.06
C GLY A 307 -49.55 -19.78 -1.47
N LYS A 308 -49.77 -20.96 -2.05
CA LYS A 308 -51.08 -21.64 -2.13
C LYS A 308 -51.05 -22.87 -1.24
#